data_AF-A0A0J1DGP2-F1
#
_entry.id   AF-A0A0J1DGP2-F1
#
_cell.length_a   1.000
_cell.length_b   1.000
_cell.length_c   1.000
_cell.angle_alpha   90.00
_cell.angle_beta   90.00
_cell.angle_gamma   90.00
#
_symmetry.space_group_name_H-M   'P 1'
#
loop_
_entity.id
_entity.type
_entity.pdbx_description
1 polymer ?
#
loop_
_entity_poly.entity_id
_entity_poly.type
_entity_poly.pdbx_seq_one_letter_code
_entity_poly.pdbx_strand_id
1 'polypeptide(L)'
;MVAAPALADGGSAVATSAAPIVVSGTVADDASKTALLARLRAVYGAERVVDQLAVGRVSAPPNWNEHVARLIGPNLKLVSRGQLQVDGTSVSLRGDVASDAQKQQIASELALNLDASYTINNGLRVAVSEQGMLDAALADRIIEFESGKATLADSGKAILDQMSVALLRLKDKKVEVIGHTDNAGSRAGNLSLSQARAEAVKAYVVGHGVHPDMVSVSGEGPDRPVADNRTPEGRARNRRIEFKVVQ
;
A
#
# COMPACT_ATOMS: atom_id res chain seq x y z
N MET A 1 48.32 -5.43 -34.20
CA MET A 1 46.93 -5.36 -34.69
C MET A 1 46.18 -6.49 -33.98
N VAL A 2 45.58 -6.20 -32.82
CA VAL A 2 44.88 -7.19 -31.99
C VAL A 2 43.47 -6.66 -31.77
N ALA A 3 42.49 -7.45 -32.21
CA ALA A 3 41.07 -7.15 -32.16
C ALA A 3 40.55 -7.16 -30.71
N ALA A 4 39.76 -6.15 -30.36
CA ALA A 4 38.97 -6.10 -29.13
C ALA A 4 37.52 -6.51 -29.45
N PRO A 5 36.88 -7.39 -28.66
CA PRO A 5 35.46 -7.63 -28.77
C PRO A 5 34.64 -6.70 -27.85
N ALA A 6 33.47 -6.35 -28.36
CA ALA A 6 32.43 -5.51 -27.80
C ALA A 6 31.99 -5.91 -26.38
N LEU A 7 31.87 -4.91 -25.50
CA LEU A 7 31.09 -5.00 -24.28
C LEU A 7 29.63 -4.69 -24.62
N ALA A 8 28.80 -5.73 -24.55
CA ALA A 8 27.35 -5.65 -24.71
C ALA A 8 26.70 -5.13 -23.42
N ASP A 9 25.62 -4.36 -23.63
CA ASP A 9 24.69 -3.83 -22.66
C ASP A 9 24.34 -4.78 -21.51
N GLY A 10 24.70 -4.38 -20.29
CA GLY A 10 24.12 -4.90 -19.07
C GLY A 10 23.03 -3.96 -18.61
N GLY A 11 21.80 -4.18 -19.08
CA GLY A 11 20.62 -3.51 -18.58
C GLY A 11 20.52 -3.66 -17.07
N SER A 12 20.58 -2.54 -16.35
CA SER A 12 20.28 -2.45 -14.93
C SER A 12 18.81 -2.82 -14.73
N ALA A 13 18.56 -4.11 -14.53
CA ALA A 13 17.30 -4.60 -13.99
C ALA A 13 17.16 -3.99 -12.59
N VAL A 14 16.26 -3.02 -12.49
CA VAL A 14 15.74 -2.50 -11.22
C VAL A 14 15.06 -3.67 -10.52
N ALA A 15 15.82 -4.43 -9.74
CA ALA A 15 15.27 -5.35 -8.76
C ALA A 15 14.62 -4.49 -7.67
N THR A 16 13.30 -4.30 -7.77
CA THR A 16 12.47 -4.00 -6.60
C THR A 16 12.63 -5.17 -5.62
N SER A 17 13.71 -5.17 -4.83
CA SER A 17 13.98 -6.18 -3.83
C SER A 17 12.97 -5.99 -2.72
N ALA A 18 11.84 -6.69 -2.83
CA ALA A 18 10.84 -6.73 -1.78
C ALA A 18 11.51 -7.18 -0.48
N ALA A 19 11.36 -6.38 0.59
CA ALA A 19 12.17 -6.50 1.81
C ALA A 19 12.25 -7.95 2.35
N PRO A 20 13.42 -8.38 2.86
CA PRO A 20 13.59 -9.72 3.42
C PRO A 20 12.74 -9.88 4.70
N ILE A 21 12.29 -11.11 4.92
CA ILE A 21 11.59 -11.56 6.10
C ILE A 21 12.60 -12.28 7.00
N VAL A 22 12.73 -11.81 8.23
CA VAL A 22 13.63 -12.41 9.21
C VAL A 22 12.84 -13.39 10.06
N VAL A 23 13.33 -14.62 10.14
CA VAL A 23 12.74 -15.65 11.00
C VAL A 23 13.75 -16.06 12.06
N SER A 24 13.36 -15.88 13.33
CA SER A 24 14.23 -16.09 14.48
C SER A 24 13.52 -16.87 15.59
N GLY A 25 14.30 -17.40 16.53
CA GLY A 25 13.77 -18.11 17.70
C GLY A 25 14.34 -19.52 17.83
N THR A 26 13.74 -20.31 18.72
CA THR A 26 14.25 -21.65 19.06
C THR A 26 13.24 -22.74 18.70
N VAL A 27 13.67 -23.73 17.91
CA VAL A 27 12.88 -24.91 17.53
C VAL A 27 13.40 -26.17 18.21
N ALA A 28 12.52 -27.17 18.38
CA ALA A 28 12.82 -28.38 19.15
C ALA A 28 13.84 -29.32 18.48
N ASP A 29 13.83 -29.40 17.14
CA ASP A 29 14.71 -30.26 16.35
C ASP A 29 14.96 -29.69 14.94
N ASP A 30 15.95 -30.27 14.23
CA ASP A 30 16.31 -29.91 12.86
C ASP A 30 15.21 -30.20 11.83
N ALA A 31 14.36 -31.21 12.08
CA ALA A 31 13.25 -31.54 11.19
C ALA A 31 12.20 -30.43 11.18
N SER A 32 11.88 -29.90 12.36
CA SER A 32 11.00 -28.77 12.59
C SER A 32 11.57 -27.49 11.98
N LYS A 33 12.88 -27.25 12.14
CA LYS A 33 13.59 -26.14 11.48
C LYS A 33 13.42 -26.20 9.96
N THR A 34 13.66 -27.37 9.38
CA THR A 34 13.64 -27.58 7.93
C THR A 34 12.24 -27.41 7.35
N ALA A 35 11.22 -27.97 8.01
CA ALA A 35 9.83 -27.83 7.60
C ALA A 35 9.35 -26.38 7.62
N LEU A 36 9.71 -25.63 8.67
CA LEU A 36 9.40 -24.22 8.82
C LEU A 36 10.00 -23.37 7.69
N LEU A 37 11.31 -23.54 7.44
CA LEU A 37 12.01 -22.83 6.37
C LEU A 37 11.45 -23.19 4.99
N ALA A 38 11.17 -24.47 4.73
CA ALA A 38 10.59 -24.90 3.46
C ALA A 38 9.25 -24.20 3.18
N ARG A 39 8.38 -24.10 4.20
CA ARG A 39 7.08 -23.42 4.09
C ARG A 39 7.22 -21.91 3.88
N LEU A 40 8.11 -21.27 4.64
CA LEU A 40 8.41 -19.84 4.49
C LEU A 40 8.93 -19.53 3.08
N ARG A 41 9.84 -20.36 2.56
CA ARG A 41 10.37 -20.21 1.20
C ARG A 41 9.30 -20.47 0.13
N ALA A 42 8.37 -21.40 0.36
CA ALA A 42 7.24 -21.64 -0.53
C ALA A 42 6.26 -20.45 -0.59
N VAL A 43 6.07 -19.75 0.53
CA VAL A 43 5.17 -18.58 0.60
C VAL A 43 5.88 -17.29 0.17
N TYR A 44 7.07 -16.99 0.66
CA TYR A 44 7.75 -15.71 0.45
C TYR A 44 8.81 -15.72 -0.65
N GLY A 45 9.21 -16.89 -1.14
CA GLY A 45 10.35 -17.05 -2.04
C GLY A 45 11.67 -17.26 -1.27
N ALA A 46 12.53 -18.13 -1.80
CA ALA A 46 13.77 -18.52 -1.12
C ALA A 46 14.73 -17.36 -0.85
N GLU A 47 14.76 -16.37 -1.75
CA GLU A 47 15.65 -15.22 -1.68
C GLU A 47 15.25 -14.18 -0.64
N ARG A 48 14.01 -14.26 -0.14
CA ARG A 48 13.46 -13.28 0.80
C ARG A 48 13.48 -13.76 2.24
N VAL A 49 13.86 -15.01 2.51
CA VAL A 49 13.81 -15.58 3.87
C VAL A 49 15.21 -15.61 4.47
N VAL A 50 15.39 -14.89 5.59
CA VAL A 50 16.63 -14.89 6.38
C VAL A 50 16.44 -15.82 7.58
N ASP A 51 17.22 -16.91 7.63
CA ASP A 51 17.23 -17.89 8.72
C ASP A 51 18.09 -17.40 9.89
N GLN A 52 17.47 -17.18 11.04
CA GLN A 52 18.11 -16.95 12.34
C GLN A 52 17.53 -17.89 13.41
N LEU A 53 17.04 -19.06 13.01
CA LEU A 53 16.50 -20.07 13.91
C LEU A 53 17.63 -20.87 14.55
N ALA A 54 17.56 -21.01 15.87
CA ALA A 54 18.39 -21.92 16.64
C ALA A 54 17.63 -23.22 16.94
N VAL A 55 18.35 -24.34 17.01
CA VAL A 55 17.80 -25.60 17.52
C VAL A 55 18.19 -25.71 18.99
N GLY A 56 17.22 -25.94 19.86
CA GLY A 56 17.44 -25.99 21.30
C GLY A 56 16.38 -26.82 22.02
N ARG A 57 16.59 -27.08 23.31
CA ARG A 57 15.60 -27.79 24.15
C ARG A 57 14.43 -26.86 24.49
N VAL A 58 13.52 -26.68 23.55
CA VAL A 58 12.22 -26.06 23.78
C VAL A 58 11.15 -27.13 23.82
N SER A 59 10.20 -26.98 24.76
CA SER A 59 9.04 -27.85 24.83
C SER A 59 8.08 -27.48 23.69
N ALA A 60 8.25 -28.11 22.53
CA ALA A 60 7.27 -28.00 21.46
C ALA A 60 6.03 -28.83 21.82
N PRO A 61 4.82 -28.25 21.80
CA PRO A 61 3.59 -29.01 21.97
C PRO A 61 3.42 -30.06 20.85
N PRO A 62 2.56 -31.08 21.06
CA PRO A 62 2.14 -31.96 19.98
C PRO A 62 1.61 -31.15 18.78
N ASN A 63 1.88 -31.60 17.56
CA ASN A 63 1.44 -30.96 16.31
C ASN A 63 1.98 -29.54 16.04
N TRP A 64 3.01 -29.08 16.77
CA TRP A 64 3.62 -27.76 16.59
C TRP A 64 3.89 -27.39 15.11
N ASN A 65 4.42 -28.33 14.33
CA ASN A 65 4.74 -28.12 12.93
C ASN A 65 3.50 -27.81 12.07
N GLU A 66 2.37 -28.48 12.34
CA GLU A 66 1.11 -28.17 11.65
C GLU A 66 0.56 -26.79 12.03
N HIS A 67 0.64 -26.43 13.32
CA HIS A 67 0.15 -25.13 13.80
C HIS A 67 0.96 -23.99 13.18
N VAL A 68 2.29 -24.05 13.22
CA VAL A 68 3.14 -23.01 12.63
C VAL A 68 3.02 -22.99 11.11
N ALA A 69 2.84 -24.14 10.45
CA ALA A 69 2.60 -24.19 9.01
C ALA A 69 1.26 -23.54 8.61
N ARG A 70 0.24 -23.59 9.46
CA ARG A 70 -1.04 -22.88 9.26
C ARG A 70 -0.89 -21.36 9.44
N LEU A 71 0.02 -20.91 10.30
CA LEU A 71 0.33 -19.49 10.44
C LEU A 71 0.95 -18.94 9.16
N ILE A 72 1.79 -19.74 8.49
CA ILE A 72 2.46 -19.36 7.24
C ILE A 72 1.52 -19.53 6.04
N GLY A 73 0.56 -18.61 5.97
CA GLY A 73 -0.46 -18.50 4.93
C GLY A 73 -0.15 -17.42 3.87
N PRO A 74 -0.99 -17.29 2.84
CA PRO A 74 -0.79 -16.31 1.77
C PRO A 74 -0.89 -14.86 2.25
N ASN A 75 -1.66 -14.56 3.30
CA ASN A 75 -1.84 -13.19 3.81
C ASN A 75 -0.61 -12.62 4.50
N LEU A 76 0.31 -13.49 4.92
CA LEU A 76 1.61 -13.12 5.42
C LEU A 76 2.47 -12.45 4.32
N LYS A 77 2.21 -12.69 3.03
CA LYS A 77 2.81 -11.94 1.90
C LYS A 77 2.46 -10.45 1.91
N LEU A 78 1.35 -10.08 2.55
CA LEU A 78 0.91 -8.69 2.69
C LEU A 78 1.73 -7.94 3.75
N VAL A 79 2.47 -8.68 4.60
CA VAL A 79 3.38 -8.11 5.59
C VAL A 79 4.72 -7.82 4.92
N SER A 80 5.10 -6.55 4.88
CA SER A 80 6.42 -6.06 4.47
C SER A 80 7.31 -5.82 5.69
N ARG A 81 8.63 -5.99 5.53
CA ARG A 81 9.61 -5.90 6.64
C ARG A 81 9.21 -6.77 7.84
N GLY A 82 8.70 -7.97 7.55
CA GLY A 82 8.19 -8.89 8.55
C GLY A 82 9.29 -9.56 9.36
N GLN A 83 9.07 -9.69 10.66
CA GLN A 83 9.85 -10.51 11.56
C GLN A 83 8.92 -11.52 12.23
N LEU A 84 9.22 -12.81 12.05
CA LEU A 84 8.54 -13.89 12.74
C LEU A 84 9.48 -14.47 13.79
N GLN A 85 9.10 -14.36 15.05
CA GLN A 85 9.82 -14.95 16.17
C GLN A 85 9.00 -16.08 16.79
N VAL A 86 9.63 -17.24 16.97
CA VAL A 86 8.99 -18.42 17.57
C VAL A 86 9.83 -18.95 18.72
N ASP A 87 9.29 -18.86 19.94
CA ASP A 87 9.95 -19.32 21.16
C ASP A 87 9.00 -20.26 21.92
N GLY A 88 9.08 -21.57 21.63
CA GLY A 88 8.24 -22.59 22.24
C GLY A 88 6.75 -22.41 21.92
N THR A 89 5.96 -21.97 22.91
CA THR A 89 4.52 -21.69 22.79
C THR A 89 4.21 -20.22 22.50
N SER A 90 5.21 -19.33 22.52
CA SER A 90 5.02 -17.93 22.15
C SER A 90 5.43 -17.69 20.71
N VAL A 91 4.54 -17.06 19.95
CA VAL A 91 4.79 -16.62 18.58
C VAL A 91 4.63 -15.11 18.52
N SER A 92 5.65 -14.39 18.09
CA SER A 92 5.56 -12.96 17.80
C SER A 92 5.66 -12.71 16.30
N LEU A 93 4.68 -12.00 15.76
CA LEU A 93 4.70 -11.52 14.39
C LEU A 93 4.78 -10.00 14.42
N ARG A 94 5.82 -9.44 13.81
CA ARG A 94 6.01 -8.00 13.62
C ARG A 94 6.17 -7.70 12.14
N GLY A 95 5.81 -6.49 11.74
CA GLY A 95 5.96 -6.05 10.37
C GLY A 95 4.89 -5.04 9.97
N ASP A 96 4.91 -4.68 8.71
CA ASP A 96 4.11 -3.61 8.16
C ASP A 96 3.05 -4.13 7.20
N VAL A 97 1.79 -3.78 7.44
CA VAL A 97 0.66 -4.12 6.56
C VAL A 97 0.13 -2.87 5.87
N ALA A 98 -0.51 -3.02 4.71
CA ALA A 98 -0.93 -1.86 3.90
C ALA A 98 -2.21 -1.18 4.44
N SER A 99 -3.02 -1.85 5.25
CA SER A 99 -4.25 -1.27 5.81
C SER A 99 -4.67 -1.92 7.14
N ASP A 100 -5.53 -1.23 7.89
CA ASP A 100 -6.17 -1.80 9.09
C ASP A 100 -7.04 -3.01 8.78
N ALA A 101 -7.68 -3.05 7.60
CA ALA A 101 -8.44 -4.21 7.15
C ALA A 101 -7.53 -5.44 6.98
N GLN A 102 -6.34 -5.27 6.37
CA GLN A 102 -5.35 -6.34 6.28
C GLN A 102 -4.82 -6.74 7.66
N LYS A 103 -4.56 -5.75 8.54
CA LYS A 103 -4.16 -6.01 9.93
C LYS A 103 -5.17 -6.88 10.65
N GLN A 104 -6.46 -6.54 10.55
CA GLN A 104 -7.55 -7.28 11.17
C GLN A 104 -7.71 -8.67 10.56
N GLN A 105 -7.64 -8.80 9.24
CA GLN A 105 -7.71 -10.10 8.56
C GLN A 105 -6.60 -11.04 9.04
N ILE A 106 -5.35 -10.57 9.08
CA ILE A 106 -4.22 -11.36 9.56
C ILE A 106 -4.41 -11.69 11.04
N ALA A 107 -4.82 -10.73 11.89
CA ALA A 107 -5.07 -10.99 13.30
C ALA A 107 -6.17 -12.05 13.54
N SER A 108 -7.26 -11.99 12.79
CA SER A 108 -8.35 -12.96 12.88
C SER A 108 -7.92 -14.35 12.43
N GLU A 109 -7.17 -14.47 11.34
CA GLU A 109 -6.63 -15.76 10.90
C GLU A 109 -5.66 -16.35 11.91
N LEU A 110 -4.78 -15.54 12.49
CA LEU A 110 -3.86 -15.99 13.54
C LEU A 110 -4.64 -16.48 14.77
N ALA A 111 -5.71 -15.78 15.15
CA ALA A 111 -6.57 -16.17 16.28
C ALA A 111 -7.38 -17.44 16.02
N LEU A 112 -7.82 -17.69 14.77
CA LEU A 112 -8.59 -18.88 14.41
C LEU A 112 -7.74 -20.14 14.28
N ASN A 113 -6.45 -19.99 13.95
CA ASN A 113 -5.57 -21.11 13.64
C ASN A 113 -4.71 -21.58 14.83
N LEU A 114 -4.77 -20.89 15.98
CA LEU A 114 -4.01 -21.23 17.17
C LEU A 114 -4.92 -21.63 18.33
N ASP A 115 -4.60 -22.77 18.94
CA ASP A 115 -5.25 -23.21 20.17
C ASP A 115 -4.88 -22.30 21.35
N ALA A 116 -5.71 -22.30 22.40
CA ALA A 116 -5.53 -21.49 23.61
C ALA A 116 -4.20 -21.73 24.37
N SER A 117 -3.42 -22.73 23.98
CA SER A 117 -2.10 -23.05 24.53
C SER A 117 -0.96 -22.18 23.99
N TYR A 118 -1.21 -21.38 22.93
CA TYR A 118 -0.21 -20.50 22.32
C TYR A 118 -0.45 -19.03 22.65
N THR A 119 0.62 -18.28 22.92
CA THR A 119 0.55 -16.81 23.12
C THR A 119 1.04 -16.09 21.88
N ILE A 120 0.14 -15.36 21.21
CA ILE A 120 0.48 -14.56 20.03
C ILE A 120 0.76 -13.12 20.43
N ASN A 121 1.95 -12.65 20.13
CA ASN A 121 2.33 -11.26 20.25
C ASN A 121 2.25 -10.59 18.86
N ASN A 122 1.09 -10.03 18.54
CA ASN A 122 0.87 -9.29 17.29
C ASN A 122 1.44 -7.86 17.39
N GLY A 123 2.61 -7.65 16.79
CA GLY A 123 3.24 -6.35 16.62
C GLY A 123 3.11 -5.79 15.20
N LEU A 124 2.09 -6.19 14.44
CA LEU A 124 1.82 -5.62 13.12
C LEU A 124 1.39 -4.16 13.24
N ARG A 125 2.08 -3.30 12.50
CA ARG A 125 1.73 -1.89 12.33
C ARG A 125 1.27 -1.68 10.89
N VAL A 126 0.35 -0.75 10.70
CA VAL A 126 -0.02 -0.34 9.35
C VAL A 126 1.12 0.54 8.84
N ALA A 127 1.85 0.10 7.82
CA ALA A 127 2.62 1.03 7.01
C ALA A 127 1.60 1.86 6.27
N VAL A 128 1.34 3.06 6.78
CA VAL A 128 0.52 4.01 6.06
C VAL A 128 1.31 4.39 4.81
N SER A 129 0.96 3.78 3.67
CA SER A 129 1.53 4.17 2.40
C SER A 129 1.18 5.64 2.15
N GLU A 130 2.04 6.37 1.45
CA GLU A 130 1.80 7.76 1.12
C GLU A 130 0.47 7.92 0.37
N GLN A 131 0.16 6.96 -0.52
CA GLN A 131 -1.13 6.89 -1.19
C GLN A 131 -2.28 6.65 -0.20
N GLY A 132 -2.14 5.70 0.73
CA GLY A 132 -3.15 5.41 1.74
C GLY A 132 -3.43 6.59 2.67
N MET A 133 -2.44 7.44 2.96
CA MET A 133 -2.66 8.70 3.68
C MET A 133 -3.55 9.67 2.89
N LEU A 134 -3.33 9.78 1.58
CA LEU A 134 -4.15 10.64 0.71
C LEU A 134 -5.55 10.07 0.53
N ASP A 135 -5.68 8.76 0.32
CA ASP A 135 -6.98 8.08 0.17
C ASP A 135 -7.81 8.22 1.46
N ALA A 136 -7.19 8.02 2.63
CA ALA A 136 -7.85 8.22 3.91
C ALA A 136 -8.22 9.69 4.16
N ALA A 137 -7.38 10.63 3.70
CA ALA A 137 -7.68 12.05 3.79
C ALA A 137 -8.80 12.47 2.83
N LEU A 138 -8.95 11.83 1.68
CA LEU A 138 -10.06 12.09 0.76
C LEU A 138 -11.34 11.42 1.24
N ALA A 139 -11.24 10.21 1.79
CA ALA A 139 -12.34 9.40 2.35
C ALA A 139 -13.53 9.24 1.39
N ASP A 140 -13.24 8.98 0.11
CA ASP A 140 -14.22 8.89 -0.99
C ASP A 140 -15.11 10.13 -1.18
N ARG A 141 -14.76 11.27 -0.56
CA ARG A 141 -15.51 12.51 -0.70
C ARG A 141 -15.17 13.18 -2.02
N ILE A 142 -16.18 13.79 -2.61
CA ILE A 142 -16.05 14.53 -3.87
C ILE A 142 -15.66 15.97 -3.55
N ILE A 143 -14.58 16.45 -4.18
CA ILE A 143 -14.23 17.87 -4.14
C ILE A 143 -15.20 18.63 -5.04
N GLU A 144 -16.06 19.43 -4.42
CA GLU A 144 -17.10 20.18 -5.12
C GLU A 144 -16.59 21.53 -5.65
N PHE A 145 -17.16 21.93 -6.78
CA PHE A 145 -16.91 23.19 -7.46
C PHE A 145 -18.24 23.92 -7.71
N GLU A 146 -18.20 25.23 -7.89
CA GLU A 146 -19.34 25.98 -8.40
C GLU A 146 -19.82 25.41 -9.74
N SER A 147 -21.13 25.42 -9.96
CA SER A 147 -21.76 24.82 -11.14
C SER A 147 -21.14 25.35 -12.45
N GLY A 148 -20.65 24.44 -13.28
CA GLY A 148 -20.03 24.75 -14.58
C GLY A 148 -18.67 25.46 -14.51
N LYS A 149 -18.08 25.62 -13.32
CA LYS A 149 -16.82 26.34 -13.12
C LYS A 149 -15.74 25.46 -12.50
N ALA A 150 -14.53 26.01 -12.45
CA ALA A 150 -13.38 25.50 -11.71
C ALA A 150 -13.17 26.20 -10.35
N THR A 151 -14.12 27.04 -9.93
CA THR A 151 -14.10 27.67 -8.60
C THR A 151 -14.46 26.65 -7.52
N LEU A 152 -13.62 26.48 -6.51
CA LEU A 152 -13.85 25.56 -5.39
C LEU A 152 -15.02 26.03 -4.51
N ALA A 153 -15.97 25.13 -4.24
CA ALA A 153 -17.04 25.35 -3.27
C ALA A 153 -16.49 25.22 -1.83
N ASP A 154 -17.18 25.77 -0.84
CA ASP A 154 -16.72 25.74 0.55
C ASP A 154 -16.64 24.31 1.12
N SER A 155 -17.53 23.41 0.69
CA SER A 155 -17.45 21.97 0.97
C SER A 155 -16.17 21.34 0.42
N GLY A 156 -15.79 21.69 -0.80
CA GLY A 156 -14.54 21.27 -1.44
C GLY A 156 -13.30 21.81 -0.72
N LYS A 157 -13.32 23.08 -0.31
CA LYS A 157 -12.23 23.70 0.47
C LYS A 157 -11.99 22.98 1.80
N ALA A 158 -13.04 22.66 2.54
CA ALA A 158 -12.92 21.92 3.81
C ALA A 158 -12.29 20.53 3.64
N ILE A 159 -12.55 19.85 2.53
CA ILE A 159 -11.86 18.59 2.17
C ILE A 159 -10.39 18.88 1.87
N LEU A 160 -10.11 19.93 1.08
CA LEU A 160 -8.75 20.31 0.71
C LEU A 160 -7.89 20.78 1.89
N ASP A 161 -8.47 21.32 2.95
CA ASP A 161 -7.76 21.62 4.20
C ASP A 161 -7.19 20.34 4.81
N GLN A 162 -8.02 19.28 4.87
CA GLN A 162 -7.59 17.96 5.36
C GLN A 162 -6.56 17.32 4.41
N MET A 163 -6.75 17.46 3.10
CA MET A 163 -5.78 17.00 2.10
C MET A 163 -4.44 17.72 2.24
N SER A 164 -4.43 19.03 2.50
CA SER A 164 -3.20 19.81 2.67
C SER A 164 -2.38 19.31 3.85
N VAL A 165 -3.03 18.98 4.96
CA VAL A 165 -2.37 18.35 6.12
C VAL A 165 -1.76 16.99 5.76
N ALA A 166 -2.45 16.17 4.97
CA ALA A 166 -1.93 14.88 4.52
C ALA A 166 -0.73 15.05 3.56
N LEU A 167 -0.83 15.98 2.60
CA LEU A 167 0.23 16.30 1.64
C LEU A 167 1.50 16.79 2.33
N LEU A 168 1.38 17.62 3.36
CA LEU A 168 2.52 18.12 4.15
C LEU A 168 3.25 17.01 4.95
N ARG A 169 2.59 15.86 5.18
CA ARG A 169 3.22 14.70 5.85
C ARG A 169 3.99 13.81 4.87
N LEU A 170 3.84 14.00 3.57
CA LEU A 170 4.56 13.25 2.55
C LEU A 170 6.00 13.77 2.47
N LYS A 171 6.96 12.97 2.93
CA LYS A 171 8.39 13.33 2.87
C LYS A 171 8.91 13.12 1.44
N ASP A 172 9.19 14.21 0.73
CA ASP A 172 9.83 14.24 -0.59
C ASP A 172 9.12 13.41 -1.69
N LYS A 173 7.82 13.16 -1.54
CA LYS A 173 6.99 12.52 -2.58
C LYS A 173 6.22 13.55 -3.39
N LYS A 174 6.31 13.42 -4.71
CA LYS A 174 5.48 14.19 -5.63
C LYS A 174 4.10 13.53 -5.74
N VAL A 175 3.09 14.35 -5.95
CA VAL A 175 1.69 13.95 -6.10
C VAL A 175 1.13 14.57 -7.36
N GLU A 176 0.41 13.79 -8.13
CA GLU A 176 -0.36 14.23 -9.28
C GLU A 176 -1.84 14.39 -8.88
N VAL A 177 -2.40 15.56 -9.16
CA VAL A 177 -3.83 15.84 -9.01
C VAL A 177 -4.49 15.66 -10.36
N ILE A 178 -5.39 14.69 -10.46
CA ILE A 178 -6.02 14.30 -11.72
C ILE A 178 -7.49 14.72 -11.68
N GLY A 179 -7.89 15.53 -12.65
CA GLY A 179 -9.27 15.95 -12.85
C GLY A 179 -10.02 15.01 -13.78
N HIS A 180 -11.25 14.66 -13.41
CA HIS A 180 -12.16 13.88 -14.24
C HIS A 180 -13.51 14.57 -14.41
N THR A 181 -14.17 14.30 -15.53
CA THR A 181 -15.55 14.72 -15.80
C THR A 181 -16.43 13.52 -16.11
N ASP A 182 -17.74 13.76 -16.14
CA ASP A 182 -18.64 12.84 -16.85
C ASP A 182 -18.56 13.05 -18.36
N ASN A 183 -19.34 12.27 -19.12
CA ASN A 183 -19.37 12.33 -20.58
C ASN A 183 -20.32 13.40 -21.15
N ALA A 184 -20.91 14.28 -20.33
CA ALA A 184 -21.83 15.30 -20.82
C ALA A 184 -21.05 16.44 -21.50
N GLY A 185 -21.53 16.90 -22.65
CA GLY A 185 -20.87 17.96 -23.41
C GLY A 185 -19.74 17.46 -24.34
N SER A 186 -18.90 18.38 -24.80
CA SER A 186 -17.81 18.04 -25.72
C SER A 186 -16.58 17.51 -24.97
N ARG A 187 -15.91 16.50 -25.54
CA ARG A 187 -14.67 15.96 -24.97
C ARG A 187 -13.60 17.04 -24.75
N ALA A 188 -13.43 17.95 -25.72
CA ALA A 188 -12.47 19.05 -25.60
C ALA A 188 -12.82 20.00 -24.43
N GLY A 189 -14.10 20.35 -24.25
CA GLY A 189 -14.53 21.16 -23.12
C GLY A 189 -14.30 20.47 -21.77
N ASN A 190 -14.55 19.16 -21.72
CA ASN A 190 -14.32 18.34 -20.53
C ASN A 190 -12.84 18.20 -20.16
N LEU A 191 -11.94 18.05 -21.14
CA LEU A 191 -10.49 18.07 -20.92
C LEU A 191 -10.05 19.41 -20.33
N SER A 192 -10.48 20.53 -20.94
CA SER A 192 -10.15 21.86 -20.42
C SER A 192 -10.71 22.09 -19.01
N LEU A 193 -11.96 21.65 -18.74
CA LEU A 193 -12.60 21.81 -17.45
C LEU A 193 -11.92 20.97 -16.35
N SER A 194 -11.61 19.72 -16.64
CA SER A 194 -10.90 18.85 -15.69
C SER A 194 -9.51 19.38 -15.36
N GLN A 195 -8.76 19.84 -16.37
CA GLN A 195 -7.46 20.47 -16.18
C GLN A 195 -7.57 21.71 -15.29
N ALA A 196 -8.49 22.63 -15.60
CA ALA A 196 -8.69 23.85 -14.82
C ALA A 196 -9.09 23.56 -13.36
N ARG A 197 -9.88 22.51 -13.12
CA ARG A 197 -10.23 22.05 -11.77
C ARG A 197 -9.05 21.49 -11.00
N ALA A 198 -8.22 20.66 -11.66
CA ALA A 198 -6.99 20.16 -11.06
C ALA A 198 -6.03 21.31 -10.71
N GLU A 199 -5.91 22.31 -11.57
CA GLU A 199 -5.14 23.53 -11.31
C GLU A 199 -5.67 24.32 -10.11
N ALA A 200 -7.00 24.49 -10.00
CA ALA A 200 -7.61 25.16 -8.86
C ALA A 200 -7.32 24.42 -7.53
N VAL A 201 -7.35 23.09 -7.56
CA VAL A 201 -6.98 22.25 -6.40
C VAL A 201 -5.51 22.45 -6.05
N LYS A 202 -4.60 22.40 -7.03
CA LYS A 202 -3.17 22.66 -6.82
C LYS A 202 -2.95 24.05 -6.20
N ALA A 203 -3.56 25.08 -6.78
CA ALA A 203 -3.43 26.45 -6.28
C ALA A 203 -3.90 26.56 -4.83
N TYR A 204 -5.00 25.89 -4.48
CA TYR A 204 -5.51 25.86 -3.12
C TYR A 204 -4.53 25.22 -2.14
N VAL A 205 -4.05 24.00 -2.40
CA VAL A 205 -3.16 23.29 -1.46
C VAL A 205 -1.80 23.99 -1.34
N VAL A 206 -1.32 24.62 -2.42
CA VAL A 206 -0.10 25.45 -2.39
C VAL A 206 -0.30 26.68 -1.51
N GLY A 207 -1.47 27.33 -1.58
CA GLY A 207 -1.85 28.41 -0.66
C GLY A 207 -1.90 27.98 0.82
N HIS A 208 -2.01 26.68 1.08
CA HIS A 208 -2.02 26.07 2.42
C HIS A 208 -0.66 25.47 2.83
N GLY A 209 0.42 25.85 2.11
CA GLY A 209 1.80 25.55 2.49
C GLY A 209 2.42 24.34 1.79
N VAL A 210 1.69 23.63 0.93
CA VAL A 210 2.27 22.54 0.11
C VAL A 210 3.22 23.15 -0.92
N HIS A 211 4.43 22.61 -1.05
CA HIS A 211 5.40 23.13 -2.02
C HIS A 211 4.91 22.90 -3.47
N PRO A 212 4.97 23.90 -4.37
CA PRO A 212 4.40 23.79 -5.72
C PRO A 212 5.03 22.70 -6.58
N ASP A 213 6.30 22.37 -6.35
CA ASP A 213 7.02 21.30 -7.07
C ASP A 213 6.62 19.88 -6.63
N MET A 214 5.93 19.77 -5.50
CA MET A 214 5.40 18.50 -4.99
C MET A 214 4.07 18.13 -5.64
N VAL A 215 3.45 19.05 -6.40
CA VAL A 215 2.12 18.85 -6.97
C VAL A 215 2.15 19.08 -8.47
N SER A 216 1.90 18.03 -9.25
CA SER A 216 1.57 18.14 -10.68
C SER A 216 0.06 18.02 -10.90
N VAL A 217 -0.41 18.42 -12.08
CA VAL A 217 -1.83 18.39 -12.43
C VAL A 217 -2.02 17.79 -13.81
N SER A 218 -3.11 17.05 -13.99
CA SER A 218 -3.56 16.55 -15.30
C SER A 218 -5.09 16.53 -15.39
N GLY A 219 -5.61 16.83 -16.57
CA GLY A 219 -7.04 16.75 -16.89
C GLY A 219 -7.30 15.59 -17.83
N GLU A 220 -7.95 14.54 -17.33
CA GLU A 220 -8.29 13.34 -18.12
C GLU A 220 -9.70 13.42 -18.73
N GLY A 221 -10.45 14.48 -18.44
CA GLY A 221 -11.80 14.68 -18.96
C GLY A 221 -12.69 13.44 -18.73
N PRO A 222 -13.42 12.98 -19.76
CA PRO A 222 -14.32 11.83 -19.67
C PRO A 222 -13.64 10.48 -19.95
N ASP A 223 -12.32 10.45 -20.20
CA ASP A 223 -11.64 9.31 -20.83
C ASP A 223 -11.35 8.16 -19.83
N ARG A 224 -11.50 8.41 -18.54
CA ARG A 224 -11.27 7.44 -17.44
C ARG A 224 -12.49 7.34 -16.50
N PRO A 225 -13.65 6.84 -16.98
CA PRO A 225 -14.84 6.69 -16.16
C PRO A 225 -14.66 5.56 -15.14
N VAL A 226 -15.12 5.78 -13.90
CA VAL A 226 -15.14 4.78 -12.82
C VAL A 226 -16.54 4.22 -12.58
N ALA A 227 -17.56 4.83 -13.19
CA ALA A 227 -18.94 4.39 -13.13
C ALA A 227 -19.67 4.64 -14.47
N ASP A 228 -20.82 3.99 -14.64
CA ASP A 228 -21.63 4.13 -15.85
C ASP A 228 -22.16 5.57 -16.01
N ASN A 229 -21.80 6.23 -17.11
CA ASN A 229 -22.25 7.59 -17.42
C ASN A 229 -23.75 7.68 -17.77
N ARG A 230 -24.43 6.56 -17.97
CA ARG A 230 -25.87 6.54 -18.26
C ARG A 230 -26.70 6.94 -17.03
N THR A 231 -26.21 6.68 -15.81
CA THR A 231 -26.95 7.01 -14.58
C THR A 231 -26.48 8.34 -13.98
N PRO A 232 -27.39 9.14 -13.37
CA PRO A 232 -27.00 10.36 -12.65
C PRO A 232 -25.93 10.10 -11.58
N GLU A 233 -26.04 8.98 -10.87
CA GLU A 233 -25.12 8.56 -9.80
C GLU A 233 -23.74 8.25 -10.38
N GLY A 234 -23.67 7.54 -11.50
CA GLY A 234 -22.40 7.22 -12.14
C GLY A 234 -21.72 8.46 -12.73
N ARG A 235 -22.48 9.39 -13.30
CA ARG A 235 -21.95 10.71 -13.70
C ARG A 235 -21.39 11.48 -12.51
N ALA A 236 -22.07 11.47 -11.37
CA ALA A 236 -21.57 12.12 -10.16
C ALA A 236 -20.23 11.52 -9.70
N ARG A 237 -20.07 10.19 -9.72
CA ARG A 237 -18.79 9.52 -9.41
C ARG A 237 -17.68 9.83 -10.40
N ASN A 238 -18.01 10.05 -11.68
CA ASN A 238 -17.03 10.40 -12.70
C ASN A 238 -16.53 11.85 -12.59
N ARG A 239 -17.35 12.78 -12.05
CA ARG A 239 -16.94 14.15 -11.72
C ARG A 239 -16.15 14.17 -10.41
N ARG A 240 -14.90 13.70 -10.45
CA ARG A 240 -14.03 13.57 -9.27
C ARG A 240 -12.65 14.19 -9.48
N ILE A 241 -11.97 14.41 -8.37
CA ILE A 241 -10.53 14.70 -8.31
C ILE A 241 -9.85 13.51 -7.67
N GLU A 242 -8.75 13.06 -8.25
CA GLU A 242 -7.92 11.98 -7.73
C GLU A 242 -6.55 12.53 -7.36
N PHE A 243 -5.96 12.02 -6.27
CA PHE A 243 -4.59 12.33 -5.88
C PHE A 243 -3.76 11.06 -5.99
N LYS A 244 -2.69 11.11 -6.76
CA LYS A 244 -1.84 9.96 -7.01
C LYS A 244 -0.41 10.27 -6.65
N VAL A 245 0.21 9.47 -5.79
CA VAL A 245 1.64 9.58 -5.53
C VAL A 245 2.41 9.14 -6.78
N VAL A 246 3.29 10.01 -7.28
CA VAL A 246 4.21 9.71 -8.39
C VAL A 246 5.58 9.37 -7.79
N GLN A 247 6.14 8.23 -8.24
CA GLN A 247 7.41 7.68 -7.74
C GLN A 247 8.61 8.48 -8.23
#